data_AF-A0A967IE44-F1
#
_entry.id   AF-A0A967IE44-F1
#
_cell.length_a   1.000
_cell.length_b   1.000
_cell.length_c   1.000
_cell.angle_alpha   90.00
_cell.angle_beta   90.00
_cell.angle_gamma   90.00
#
_symmetry.space_group_name_H-M   'P 1'
#
loop_
_entity.id
_entity.type
_entity.pdbx_description
1 polymer ?
#
loop_
_entity_poly.entity_id
_entity_poly.type
_entity_poly.pdbx_seq_one_letter_code
_entity_poly.pdbx_strand_id
1 'polypeptide(L)'
;IAGGAPRLFLIYPEGNFIEASADTPFFQIGETKYGRPILLRAYDADMSFADAIKLLLVSFDSTIKANLSVALPLDWHVYEA
;
A
#
# COMPACT_ATOMS: atom_id res chain seq x y z
N ILE A 1 -17.00 14.39 0.25
CA ILE A 1 -17.53 15.74 -0.08
C ILE A 1 -16.98 16.67 1.00
N ALA A 2 -16.44 17.85 0.63
CA ALA A 2 -15.54 18.69 1.42
C ALA A 2 -15.65 18.53 2.95
N GLY A 3 -14.58 18.04 3.60
CA GLY A 3 -14.47 17.87 5.06
C GLY A 3 -14.59 16.44 5.61
N GLY A 4 -14.80 15.43 4.76
CA GLY A 4 -14.75 14.02 5.20
C GLY A 4 -13.31 13.52 5.40
N ALA A 5 -13.10 12.66 6.40
CA ALA A 5 -11.81 12.01 6.63
C ALA A 5 -11.35 11.19 5.39
N PRO A 6 -10.03 11.02 5.16
CA PRO A 6 -9.52 10.17 4.10
C PRO A 6 -10.05 8.74 4.23
N ARG A 7 -10.42 8.14 3.09
CA ARG A 7 -10.93 6.76 3.01
C ARG A 7 -10.25 6.04 1.85
N LEU A 8 -9.96 4.75 2.05
CA LEU A 8 -9.28 3.91 1.07
C LEU A 8 -10.16 2.72 0.70
N PHE A 9 -10.28 2.42 -0.59
CA PHE A 9 -11.11 1.34 -1.11
C PHE A 9 -10.34 0.45 -2.09
N LEU A 10 -10.66 -0.84 -2.11
CA LEU A 10 -10.24 -1.78 -3.15
C LEU A 10 -11.46 -2.13 -3.99
N ILE A 11 -11.40 -1.80 -5.29
CA ILE A 11 -12.46 -2.13 -6.25
C ILE A 11 -12.11 -3.45 -6.94
N TYR A 12 -13.03 -4.40 -6.92
CA TYR A 12 -12.87 -5.67 -7.62
C TYR A 12 -13.37 -5.57 -9.06
N PRO A 13 -12.91 -6.46 -9.98
CA PRO A 13 -13.35 -6.47 -11.38
C PRO A 13 -14.87 -6.57 -11.56
N GLU A 14 -15.58 -7.19 -10.61
CA GLU A 14 -17.04 -7.33 -10.59
C GLU A 14 -17.76 -6.01 -10.25
N GLY A 15 -17.03 -4.97 -9.85
CA GLY A 15 -17.55 -3.64 -9.53
C GLY A 15 -17.98 -3.47 -8.06
N ASN A 16 -17.96 -4.53 -7.26
CA ASN A 16 -18.07 -4.42 -5.81
C ASN A 16 -16.74 -3.94 -5.19
N PHE A 17 -16.79 -3.52 -3.93
CA PHE A 17 -15.64 -2.95 -3.25
C PHE A 17 -15.60 -3.27 -1.76
N ILE A 18 -14.41 -3.17 -1.19
CA ILE A 18 -14.18 -3.17 0.26
C ILE A 18 -13.46 -1.89 0.67
N GLU A 19 -13.64 -1.50 1.92
CA GLU A 19 -13.00 -0.34 2.53
C GLU A 19 -11.91 -0.77 3.51
N ALA A 20 -10.84 0.01 3.58
CA ALA A 20 -9.80 -0.18 4.58
C ALA A 20 -10.35 0.04 6.00
N SER A 21 -9.82 -0.71 6.96
CA SER A 21 -10.18 -0.60 8.37
C SER A 21 -8.92 -0.53 9.23
N ALA A 22 -9.09 -0.35 10.54
CA ALA A 22 -7.95 -0.41 11.47
C ALA A 22 -7.22 -1.77 11.42
N ASP A 23 -7.96 -2.86 11.18
CA ASP A 23 -7.38 -4.21 11.08
C ASP A 23 -6.73 -4.47 9.71
N THR A 24 -7.15 -3.75 8.66
CA THR A 24 -6.59 -3.87 7.31
C THR A 24 -6.40 -2.47 6.70
N PRO A 25 -5.29 -1.81 7.04
CA PRO A 25 -5.08 -0.39 6.74
C PRO A 25 -4.48 -0.13 5.35
N PHE A 26 -4.12 -1.18 4.59
CA PHE A 26 -3.55 -1.06 3.26
C PHE A 26 -4.11 -2.11 2.31
N PHE A 27 -4.04 -1.81 1.01
CA PHE A 27 -4.35 -2.74 -0.07
C PHE A 27 -3.18 -2.86 -1.04
N GLN A 28 -3.12 -3.99 -1.74
CA GLN A 28 -2.15 -4.23 -2.81
C GLN A 28 -2.87 -4.83 -4.01
N ILE A 29 -2.42 -4.45 -5.21
CA ILE A 29 -2.91 -4.97 -6.50
C ILE A 29 -1.73 -5.44 -7.36
N GLY A 30 -2.01 -6.24 -8.40
CA GLY A 30 -0.96 -6.79 -9.26
C GLY A 30 -0.14 -7.88 -8.58
N GLU A 31 1.19 -7.79 -8.65
CA GLU A 31 2.09 -8.78 -8.03
C GLU A 31 2.38 -8.42 -6.56
N THR A 32 1.65 -9.06 -5.65
CA THR A 32 1.64 -8.66 -4.23
C THR A 32 2.45 -9.59 -3.32
N LYS A 33 2.80 -10.78 -3.79
CA LYS A 33 3.28 -11.87 -2.93
C LYS A 33 4.62 -11.57 -2.26
N TYR A 34 5.52 -10.89 -2.97
CA TYR A 34 6.91 -10.67 -2.52
C TYR A 34 7.05 -9.49 -1.56
N GLY A 35 6.29 -8.42 -1.77
CA GLY A 35 6.30 -7.23 -0.91
C GLY A 35 5.39 -7.32 0.31
N ARG A 36 4.39 -8.20 0.32
CA ARG A 36 3.41 -8.33 1.42
C ARG A 36 4.02 -8.73 2.78
N PRO A 37 5.00 -9.65 2.87
CA PRO A 37 5.48 -10.13 4.16
C PRO A 37 6.23 -9.08 5.00
N ILE A 38 6.81 -8.04 4.39
CA ILE A 38 7.43 -6.94 5.14
C ILE A 38 6.37 -5.96 5.64
N LEU A 39 5.34 -5.66 4.83
CA LEU A 39 4.21 -4.82 5.22
C LEU A 39 3.49 -5.41 6.44
N LEU A 40 3.17 -6.71 6.41
CA LEU A 40 2.47 -7.38 7.52
C LEU A 40 3.27 -7.45 8.82
N ARG A 41 4.60 -7.35 8.77
CA ARG A 41 5.47 -7.51 9.94
C ARG A 41 5.91 -6.18 10.54
N ALA A 42 6.12 -5.17 9.69
CA ALA A 42 6.73 -3.91 10.09
C ALA A 42 5.74 -2.74 10.09
N TYR A 43 4.53 -2.92 9.55
CA TYR A 43 3.50 -1.90 9.64
C TYR A 43 3.07 -1.69 11.10
N ASP A 44 2.92 -0.42 11.46
CA ASP A 44 2.45 0.08 12.75
C ASP A 44 1.61 1.32 12.44
N ALA A 45 0.45 1.46 13.07
CA ALA A 45 -0.46 2.58 12.83
C ALA A 45 0.10 3.92 13.34
N ASP A 46 0.99 3.89 14.33
CA ASP A 46 1.60 5.07 14.95
C ASP A 46 2.93 5.46 14.29
N MET A 47 3.34 4.77 13.21
CA MET A 47 4.60 5.06 12.54
C MET A 47 4.62 6.46 11.92
N SER A 48 5.81 7.06 11.88
CA SER A 48 5.98 8.33 11.19
C SER A 48 5.67 8.16 9.71
N PHE A 49 5.15 9.21 9.09
CA PHE A 49 4.88 9.22 7.65
C PHE A 49 6.11 8.83 6.82
N ALA A 50 7.30 9.32 7.20
CA ALA A 50 8.55 8.99 6.53
C ALA A 50 8.88 7.48 6.62
N ASP A 51 8.57 6.84 7.74
CA ASP A 51 8.82 5.41 7.91
C ASP A 51 7.80 4.55 7.16
N ALA A 52 6.55 4.99 7.05
CA ALA A 52 5.56 4.36 6.18
C ALA A 52 6.00 4.34 4.71
N ILE A 53 6.54 5.45 4.22
CA ILE A 53 7.09 5.56 2.85
C ILE A 53 8.32 4.66 2.66
N LYS A 54 9.25 4.63 3.63
CA LYS A 54 10.39 3.69 3.58
C LYS A 54 9.93 2.24 3.55
N LEU A 55 8.95 1.89 4.37
CA LEU A 55 8.38 0.55 4.42
C LEU A 55 7.77 0.15 3.06
N LEU A 56 7.03 1.07 2.43
CA LEU A 56 6.52 0.86 1.07
C LEU A 56 7.66 0.67 0.06
N LEU A 57 8.76 1.44 0.16
CA LEU A 57 9.91 1.33 -0.74
C LEU A 57 10.59 -0.03 -0.62
N VAL A 58 10.75 -0.54 0.61
CA VAL A 58 11.31 -1.87 0.86
C VAL A 58 10.40 -2.98 0.31
N SER A 59 9.07 -2.78 0.37
CA SER A 59 8.10 -3.69 -0.24
C SER A 59 8.25 -3.77 -1.76
N PHE A 60 8.43 -2.62 -2.43
CA PHE A 60 8.71 -2.56 -3.87
C PHE A 60 10.07 -3.14 -4.23
N ASP A 61 11.14 -2.80 -3.51
CA ASP A 61 12.49 -3.34 -3.74
C ASP A 61 12.51 -4.87 -3.67
N SER A 62 11.83 -5.45 -2.67
CA SER A 62 11.68 -6.90 -2.53
C SER A 62 10.96 -7.53 -3.73
N THR A 63 9.97 -6.81 -4.28
CA THR A 63 9.15 -7.29 -5.40
C THR A 63 9.91 -7.19 -6.73
N ILE A 64 10.60 -6.08 -6.98
CA ILE A 64 11.42 -5.86 -8.19
C ILE A 64 12.53 -6.91 -8.29
N LYS A 65 13.18 -7.25 -7.17
CA LYS A 65 14.23 -8.27 -7.14
C LYS A 65 13.72 -9.69 -7.40
N ALA A 66 12.47 -9.96 -7.05
CA ALA A 66 11.89 -11.30 -7.12
C ALA A 66 11.07 -11.56 -8.39
N ASN A 67 10.56 -10.51 -9.05
CA ASN A 67 9.73 -10.64 -10.24
C ASN A 67 9.99 -9.52 -11.26
N LEU A 68 10.36 -9.92 -12.48
CA LEU A 68 10.66 -9.02 -13.61
C LEU A 68 9.43 -8.24 -14.13
N SER A 69 8.22 -8.61 -13.73
CA SER A 69 6.99 -7.88 -14.10
C SER A 69 6.84 -6.54 -13.36
N VAL A 70 7.60 -6.34 -12.28
CA VAL A 70 7.61 -5.10 -11.49
C VAL A 70 8.97 -4.45 -11.61
N ALA A 71 9.01 -3.18 -12.05
CA ALA A 71 10.26 -2.48 -12.31
C ALA A 71 10.10 -0.96 -12.10
N LEU A 72 11.24 -0.27 -12.14
CA LEU A 72 11.31 1.20 -12.15
C LEU A 72 10.84 1.77 -13.50
N PRO A 73 10.41 3.04 -13.57
CA PRO A 73 10.28 4.00 -12.46
C PRO A 73 9.07 3.70 -11.56
N LEU A 74 9.11 4.20 -10.31
CA LEU A 74 7.98 4.11 -9.39
C LEU A 74 7.36 5.49 -9.21
N ASP A 75 6.04 5.57 -9.31
CA ASP A 75 5.26 6.80 -9.09
C ASP A 75 4.57 6.77 -7.72
N TRP A 76 4.65 7.89 -6.99
CA TRP A 76 4.22 7.99 -5.60
C TRP A 76 3.42 9.27 -5.43
N HIS A 77 2.33 9.20 -4.68
CA HIS A 77 1.54 10.36 -4.31
C HIS A 77 1.27 10.32 -2.81
N VAL A 78 1.58 11.44 -2.15
CA VAL A 78 1.35 11.67 -0.74
C VAL A 78 0.18 12.63 -0.59
N TYR A 79 -0.73 12.29 0.32
CA TYR A 79 -1.84 13.15 0.68
C TYR A 79 -1.80 13.43 2.19
N GLU A 80 -1.68 14.71 2.54
CA GLU A 80 -1.85 15.20 3.91
C GLU A 80 -3.28 15.74 4.03
N ALA A 81 -3.99 15.31 5.08
CA ALA A 81 -5.40 15.60 5.31
C ALA A 81 -5.62 16.80 6.23
#